data_AF-W6JUP9-F1
#
_entry.id   AF-W6JUP9-F1
#
_cell.length_a   1.000
_cell.length_b   1.000
_cell.length_c   1.000
_cell.angle_alpha   90.00
_cell.angle_beta   90.00
_cell.angle_gamma   90.00
#
_symmetry.space_group_name_H-M   'P 1'
#
loop_
_entity.id
_entity.type
_entity.pdbx_description
1 polymer ?
#
loop_
_entity_poly.entity_id
_entity_poly.type
_entity_poly.pdbx_seq_one_letter_code
_entity_poly.pdbx_strand_id
1 'polypeptide(L)'
;MSTRPGPESRAVNTSGKWILTAFCLAALAVFALLVPSVREWLARDDDSQLSAIELTISPATSKEVDACAPVSQDALDRATTAVTGTYEGISDGAATFVADHWFRGGPAERVVISSSSSANLDRALEQAQLNTGRVLIASRSGEVLLCGASGPYTSELASFYVQTYEQRTASPTS
;
A
#
# COMPACT_ATOMS: atom_id res chain seq x y z
N MET A 1 37.45 -48.82 69.33
CA MET A 1 36.02 -48.61 69.54
C MET A 1 35.60 -47.46 68.62
N SER A 2 34.80 -47.76 67.59
CA SER A 2 34.40 -46.82 66.53
C SER A 2 33.44 -45.74 67.02
N THR A 3 33.61 -44.52 66.53
CA THR A 3 32.52 -43.55 66.42
C THR A 3 32.67 -42.81 65.08
N ARG A 4 31.67 -42.98 64.21
CA ARG A 4 31.52 -42.25 62.94
C ARG A 4 31.14 -40.79 63.23
N PRO A 5 31.72 -39.80 62.55
CA PRO A 5 31.07 -38.50 62.37
C PRO A 5 29.97 -38.60 61.30
N GLY A 6 28.76 -38.14 61.62
CA GLY A 6 27.68 -37.93 60.66
C GLY A 6 27.89 -36.64 59.85
N PRO A 7 27.26 -36.50 58.67
CA PRO A 7 27.42 -35.34 57.81
C PRO A 7 26.72 -34.10 58.40
N GLU A 8 27.50 -33.04 58.58
CA GLU A 8 27.02 -31.71 58.92
C GLU A 8 26.13 -31.18 57.78
N SER A 9 24.88 -30.88 58.12
CA SER A 9 23.92 -30.27 57.19
C SER A 9 24.26 -28.79 57.03
N ARG A 10 24.76 -28.38 55.87
CA ARG A 10 25.07 -26.97 55.58
C ARG A 10 23.75 -26.19 55.43
N ALA A 11 23.48 -25.30 56.37
CA ALA A 11 22.34 -24.38 56.33
C ALA A 11 22.45 -23.46 55.10
N VAL A 12 21.45 -23.50 54.22
CA VAL A 12 21.32 -22.56 53.10
C VAL A 12 20.89 -21.21 53.67
N ASN A 13 21.79 -20.22 53.57
CA ASN A 13 21.56 -18.84 53.98
C ASN A 13 20.36 -18.24 53.21
N THR A 14 19.37 -17.74 53.95
CA THR A 14 18.10 -17.17 53.46
C THR A 14 18.25 -15.78 52.84
N SER A 15 19.47 -15.28 52.64
CA SER A 15 19.75 -13.95 52.07
C SER A 15 19.61 -13.86 50.54
N GLY A 16 19.57 -14.97 49.81
CA GLY A 16 19.49 -14.98 48.34
C GLY A 16 18.12 -14.62 47.75
N LYS A 17 17.04 -14.67 48.55
CA LYS A 17 15.67 -14.40 48.08
C LYS A 17 15.40 -12.91 47.86
N TRP A 18 16.12 -12.02 48.54
CA TRP A 18 15.93 -10.57 48.44
C TRP A 18 16.69 -9.93 47.27
N ILE A 19 17.79 -10.55 46.84
CA ILE A 19 18.57 -10.06 45.69
C ILE A 19 17.86 -10.41 44.37
N LEU A 20 17.25 -11.59 44.28
CA LEU A 20 16.47 -12.02 43.10
C LEU A 20 15.19 -11.17 42.88
N THR A 21 14.48 -10.80 43.96
CA THR A 21 13.28 -9.95 43.85
C THR A 21 13.64 -8.51 43.47
N ALA A 22 14.74 -7.96 44.00
CA ALA A 22 15.23 -6.64 43.63
C ALA A 22 15.66 -6.57 42.15
N PHE A 23 16.30 -7.62 41.63
CA PHE A 23 16.73 -7.68 40.23
C PHE A 23 15.54 -7.78 39.25
N CYS A 24 14.49 -8.55 39.58
CA CYS A 24 13.27 -8.60 38.76
C CYS A 24 12.50 -7.27 38.72
N LEU A 25 12.42 -6.53 39.83
CA LEU A 25 11.75 -5.23 39.88
C LEU A 25 12.50 -4.15 39.06
N ALA A 26 13.84 -4.16 39.10
CA ALA A 26 14.65 -3.25 38.31
C ALA A 26 14.51 -3.50 36.80
N ALA A 27 14.45 -4.77 36.37
CA ALA A 27 14.26 -5.13 34.97
C ALA A 27 12.91 -4.65 34.41
N LEU A 28 11.83 -4.73 35.20
CA LEU A 28 10.51 -4.20 34.82
C LEU A 28 10.48 -2.68 34.72
N ALA A 29 11.19 -1.96 35.59
CA ALA A 29 11.28 -0.50 35.53
C ALA A 29 12.02 -0.03 34.27
N VAL A 30 13.10 -0.72 33.88
CA VAL A 30 13.83 -0.43 32.64
C VAL A 30 12.97 -0.74 31.41
N PHE A 31 12.22 -1.85 31.42
CA PHE A 31 11.27 -2.15 30.34
C PHE A 31 10.15 -1.10 30.24
N ALA A 32 9.60 -0.63 31.36
CA ALA A 32 8.58 0.41 31.39
C ALA A 32 9.07 1.77 30.83
N LEU A 33 10.37 2.09 30.97
CA LEU A 33 10.97 3.28 30.37
C LEU A 33 11.27 3.13 28.87
N LEU A 34 11.39 1.89 28.37
CA LEU A 34 11.57 1.60 26.94
C LEU A 34 10.23 1.49 26.18
N VAL A 35 9.13 1.18 26.86
CA VAL A 35 7.77 1.13 26.27
C VAL A 35 7.38 2.40 25.50
N PRO A 36 7.57 3.64 26.01
CA PRO A 36 7.23 4.84 25.24
C PRO A 36 8.08 4.96 23.97
N SER A 37 9.39 4.66 24.03
CA SER A 37 10.27 4.72 22.86
C SER A 37 9.93 3.67 21.79
N VAL A 38 9.50 2.48 22.19
CA VAL A 38 9.05 1.42 21.26
C VAL A 38 7.69 1.76 20.65
N ARG A 39 6.78 2.37 21.42
CA ARG A 39 5.50 2.88 20.89
C ARG A 39 5.70 4.03 19.91
N GLU A 40 6.64 4.93 20.19
CA GLU A 40 7.02 6.02 19.28
C GLU A 40 7.60 5.47 17.97
N TRP A 41 8.32 4.35 18.01
CA TRP A 41 8.85 3.68 16.82
C TRP A 41 7.78 2.98 16.00
N LEU A 42 6.84 2.29 16.66
CA LEU A 42 5.66 1.69 16.00
C LEU A 42 4.73 2.75 15.40
N ALA A 43 4.60 3.92 16.03
CA ALA A 43 3.85 5.04 15.48
C ALA A 43 4.60 5.75 14.33
N ARG A 44 5.94 5.68 14.28
CA ARG A 44 6.74 6.27 13.19
C ARG A 44 6.63 5.52 11.87
N ASP A 45 6.26 4.24 11.91
CA ASP A 45 5.90 3.46 10.71
C ASP A 45 4.57 3.96 10.11
N ASP A 46 3.64 4.45 10.93
CA ASP A 46 2.38 5.08 10.49
C ASP A 46 2.58 6.49 9.91
N ASP A 47 3.63 7.21 10.34
CA ASP A 47 3.89 8.62 9.98
C ASP A 47 4.71 8.79 8.69
N SER A 48 5.12 7.69 8.04
CA SER A 48 5.46 7.72 6.62
C SER A 48 4.15 7.75 5.83
N GLN A 49 3.45 8.89 5.85
CA GLN A 49 2.25 9.11 5.06
C GLN A 49 2.66 9.10 3.58
N LEU A 50 2.74 7.89 3.00
CA LEU A 50 3.07 7.69 1.61
C LEU A 50 2.14 8.58 0.78
N SER A 51 2.73 9.39 -0.09
CA SER A 51 1.95 10.33 -0.91
C SER A 51 0.96 9.54 -1.76
N ALA A 52 -0.32 9.85 -1.65
CA ALA A 52 -1.38 9.13 -2.36
C ALA A 52 -2.24 10.11 -3.16
N ILE A 53 -2.62 9.72 -4.37
CA ILE A 53 -3.73 10.37 -5.06
C ILE A 53 -5.00 9.56 -4.85
N GLU A 54 -6.11 10.26 -4.69
CA GLU A 54 -7.44 9.67 -4.60
C GLU A 54 -8.13 9.78 -5.95
N LEU A 55 -8.63 8.64 -6.42
CA LEU A 55 -9.43 8.52 -7.62
C LEU A 55 -10.75 7.81 -7.30
N THR A 56 -11.73 8.00 -8.17
CA THR A 56 -13.01 7.31 -8.12
C THR A 56 -13.18 6.42 -9.34
N ILE A 57 -13.92 5.34 -9.17
CA ILE A 57 -14.33 4.46 -10.26
C ILE A 57 -15.81 4.10 -10.11
N SER A 58 -16.53 4.14 -11.22
CA SER A 58 -17.94 3.77 -11.29
C SER A 58 -18.09 2.59 -12.24
N PRO A 59 -18.88 1.56 -11.91
CA PRO A 59 -19.09 0.45 -12.83
C PRO A 59 -19.82 0.94 -14.08
N ALA A 60 -19.35 0.54 -15.26
CA ALA A 60 -20.01 0.86 -16.51
C ALA A 60 -21.34 0.11 -16.62
N THR A 61 -22.38 0.84 -17.00
CA THR A 61 -23.67 0.27 -17.41
C THR A 61 -23.54 -0.41 -18.77
N SER A 62 -24.47 -1.33 -19.09
CA SER A 62 -24.46 -2.01 -20.41
C SER A 62 -24.48 -1.03 -21.58
N LYS A 63 -25.22 0.08 -21.47
CA LYS A 63 -25.26 1.13 -22.50
C LYS A 63 -23.92 1.83 -22.68
N GLU A 64 -23.17 2.05 -21.59
CA GLU A 64 -21.84 2.66 -21.66
C GLU A 64 -20.81 1.69 -22.23
N VAL A 65 -20.92 0.40 -21.91
CA VAL A 65 -20.10 -0.66 -22.52
C VAL A 65 -20.37 -0.76 -24.03
N ASP A 66 -21.63 -0.73 -24.45
CA ASP A 66 -22.01 -0.76 -25.87
C ASP A 66 -21.56 0.51 -26.62
N ALA A 67 -21.45 1.63 -25.90
CA ALA A 67 -20.96 2.90 -26.42
C ALA A 67 -19.44 3.07 -26.28
N CYS A 68 -18.71 2.08 -25.75
CA CYS A 68 -17.26 2.15 -25.62
C CYS A 68 -16.62 2.25 -27.00
N ALA A 69 -16.15 3.44 -27.33
CA ALA A 69 -15.25 3.62 -28.45
C ALA A 69 -13.91 2.92 -28.14
N PRO A 70 -13.21 2.39 -29.17
CA PRO A 70 -11.85 1.92 -29.02
C PRO A 70 -10.96 2.99 -28.39
N VAL A 71 -9.99 2.56 -27.58
CA VAL A 71 -9.00 3.46 -26.98
C VAL A 71 -8.31 4.27 -28.08
N SER A 72 -8.43 5.59 -28.01
CA SER A 72 -7.74 6.51 -28.91
C SER A 72 -6.71 7.32 -28.13
N GLN A 73 -5.64 7.74 -28.82
CA GLN A 73 -4.64 8.61 -28.23
C GLN A 73 -5.25 9.94 -27.76
N ASP A 74 -6.24 10.48 -28.47
CA ASP A 74 -6.97 11.70 -28.06
C ASP A 74 -7.80 11.51 -26.78
N ALA A 75 -8.29 10.29 -26.52
CA ALA A 75 -8.98 9.98 -25.28
C ALA A 75 -8.00 9.95 -24.11
N LEU A 76 -6.85 9.29 -24.28
CA LEU A 76 -5.79 9.27 -23.28
C LEU A 76 -5.19 10.67 -23.08
N ASP A 77 -4.93 11.45 -24.13
CA ASP A 77 -4.35 12.79 -23.99
C ASP A 77 -5.22 13.76 -23.16
N ARG A 78 -6.51 13.49 -23.03
CA ARG A 78 -7.40 14.29 -22.18
C ARG A 78 -7.45 13.81 -20.73
N ALA A 79 -6.74 12.74 -20.39
CA ALA A 79 -6.59 12.30 -19.01
C ALA A 79 -5.76 13.33 -18.22
N THR A 80 -6.20 13.60 -17.00
CA THR A 80 -5.46 14.45 -16.05
C THR A 80 -4.38 13.68 -15.30
N THR A 81 -4.53 12.36 -15.27
CA THR A 81 -3.64 11.44 -14.56
C THR A 81 -3.42 10.21 -15.42
N ALA A 82 -2.17 9.75 -15.51
CA ALA A 82 -1.82 8.53 -16.21
C ALA A 82 -0.61 7.89 -15.53
N VAL A 83 -0.76 6.64 -15.10
CA VAL A 83 0.21 5.96 -14.23
C VAL A 83 0.19 4.45 -14.46
N THR A 84 1.36 3.82 -14.36
CA THR A 84 1.46 2.38 -14.19
C THR A 84 1.60 2.08 -12.70
N GLY A 85 0.92 1.06 -12.20
CA GLY A 85 1.08 0.63 -10.82
C GLY A 85 0.79 -0.84 -10.60
N THR A 86 1.01 -1.31 -9.38
CA THR A 86 0.76 -2.70 -8.98
C THR A 86 -0.34 -2.73 -7.93
N TYR A 87 -1.37 -3.55 -8.16
CA TYR A 87 -2.49 -3.75 -7.23
C TYR A 87 -2.03 -4.48 -5.96
N GLU A 88 -2.36 -3.92 -4.79
CA GLU A 88 -2.02 -4.50 -3.49
C GLU A 88 -3.22 -5.12 -2.75
N GLY A 89 -4.44 -4.72 -3.10
CA GLY A 89 -5.64 -5.19 -2.42
C GLY A 89 -6.66 -4.09 -2.18
N ILE A 90 -7.72 -4.45 -1.46
CA ILE A 90 -8.75 -3.54 -0.96
C ILE A 90 -8.66 -3.47 0.56
N SER A 91 -8.58 -2.26 1.10
CA SER A 91 -8.73 -1.96 2.53
C SER A 91 -9.65 -0.76 2.69
N ASP A 92 -10.44 -0.75 3.76
CA ASP A 92 -11.26 0.41 4.15
C ASP A 92 -12.19 0.95 3.03
N GLY A 93 -12.63 0.06 2.13
CA GLY A 93 -13.52 0.41 1.02
C GLY A 93 -12.84 1.06 -0.19
N ALA A 94 -11.52 0.99 -0.29
CA ALA A 94 -10.75 1.48 -1.44
C ALA A 94 -9.70 0.44 -1.89
N ALA A 95 -9.43 0.41 -3.20
CA ALA A 95 -8.35 -0.37 -3.78
C ALA A 95 -7.05 0.45 -3.80
N THR A 96 -5.97 -0.17 -3.36
CA THR A 96 -4.65 0.46 -3.28
C THR A 96 -3.73 -0.09 -4.35
N PHE A 97 -3.02 0.82 -4.99
CA PHE A 97 -2.00 0.51 -5.98
C PHE A 97 -0.71 1.24 -5.62
N VAL A 98 0.43 0.54 -5.71
CA VAL A 98 1.75 1.19 -5.66
C VAL A 98 2.06 1.73 -7.03
N ALA A 99 2.41 3.01 -7.12
CA ALA A 99 2.77 3.63 -8.39
C ALA A 99 4.18 3.20 -8.82
N ASP A 100 4.30 2.67 -10.03
CA ASP A 100 5.58 2.31 -10.64
C ASP A 100 6.14 3.46 -11.49
N HIS A 101 5.29 4.09 -12.31
CA HIS A 101 5.70 5.09 -13.29
C HIS A 101 4.57 6.07 -13.63
N TRP A 102 4.85 7.36 -13.50
CA TRP A 102 3.91 8.43 -13.81
C TRP A 102 4.16 8.99 -15.21
N PHE A 103 3.14 8.92 -16.06
CA PHE A 103 3.13 9.61 -17.35
C PHE A 103 2.53 11.01 -17.24
N ARG A 104 1.58 11.22 -16.31
CA ARG A 104 0.93 12.52 -16.05
C ARG A 104 0.28 12.53 -14.65
N GLY A 105 0.21 13.71 -14.02
CA GLY A 105 -0.50 13.91 -12.74
C GLY A 105 0.41 14.20 -11.54
N GLY A 106 1.73 14.11 -11.72
CA GLY A 106 2.72 14.34 -10.67
C GLY A 106 3.03 13.06 -9.86
N PRO A 107 4.22 12.95 -9.27
CA PRO A 107 4.62 11.73 -8.57
C PRO A 107 3.93 11.64 -7.20
N ALA A 108 3.10 10.62 -7.05
CA ALA A 108 2.68 10.09 -5.76
C ALA A 108 3.15 8.64 -5.65
N GLU A 109 3.34 8.13 -4.44
CA GLU A 109 3.76 6.75 -4.20
C GLU A 109 2.61 5.75 -4.36
N ARG A 110 1.37 6.21 -4.15
CA ARG A 110 0.17 5.38 -4.21
C ARG A 110 -0.95 6.01 -5.03
N VAL A 111 -1.77 5.12 -5.58
CA VAL A 111 -3.08 5.45 -6.14
C VAL A 111 -4.12 4.72 -5.29
N VAL A 112 -5.09 5.46 -4.77
CA VAL A 112 -6.20 4.93 -3.99
C VAL A 112 -7.47 5.14 -4.80
N ILE A 113 -8.16 4.05 -5.13
CA ILE A 113 -9.37 4.07 -5.96
C ILE A 113 -10.57 3.67 -5.09
N SER A 114 -11.56 4.56 -4.99
CA SER A 114 -12.80 4.31 -4.27
C SER A 114 -14.02 4.32 -5.20
N SER A 115 -15.17 3.89 -4.69
CA SER A 115 -16.45 3.97 -5.40
C SER A 115 -17.57 4.34 -4.43
N SER A 116 -18.79 4.53 -4.93
CA SER A 116 -19.95 4.86 -4.12
C SER A 116 -20.33 3.76 -3.10
N SER A 117 -19.89 2.53 -3.33
CA SER A 117 -20.04 1.39 -2.41
C SER A 117 -18.98 0.33 -2.70
N SER A 118 -18.70 -0.56 -1.74
CA SER A 118 -17.78 -1.69 -1.95
C SER A 118 -18.20 -2.59 -3.10
N ALA A 119 -19.50 -2.91 -3.20
CA ALA A 119 -20.05 -3.71 -4.29
C ALA A 119 -19.88 -3.05 -5.68
N ASN A 120 -19.88 -1.73 -5.74
CA ASN A 120 -19.61 -0.99 -6.98
C ASN A 120 -18.11 -0.94 -7.28
N LEU A 121 -17.27 -0.79 -6.26
CA LEU A 121 -15.82 -0.86 -6.39
C LEU A 121 -15.39 -2.21 -6.97
N ASP A 122 -15.82 -3.31 -6.36
CA ASP A 122 -15.48 -4.67 -6.82
C ASP A 122 -15.88 -4.89 -8.27
N ARG A 123 -17.12 -4.53 -8.62
CA ARG A 123 -17.64 -4.66 -9.99
C ARG A 123 -16.87 -3.82 -10.99
N ALA A 124 -16.54 -2.58 -10.64
CA ALA A 124 -15.85 -1.69 -11.55
C ALA A 124 -14.37 -2.11 -11.77
N LEU A 125 -13.69 -2.56 -10.71
CA LEU A 125 -12.35 -3.13 -10.80
C LEU A 125 -12.33 -4.40 -11.64
N GLU A 126 -13.34 -5.26 -11.51
CA GLU A 126 -13.48 -6.48 -12.32
C GLU A 126 -13.72 -6.15 -13.80
N GLN A 127 -14.63 -5.20 -14.10
CA GLN A 127 -14.89 -4.73 -15.46
C GLN A 127 -13.64 -4.12 -16.12
N ALA A 128 -12.84 -3.38 -15.35
CA ALA A 128 -11.60 -2.77 -15.81
C ALA A 128 -10.40 -3.72 -15.73
N GLN A 129 -10.54 -4.91 -15.14
CA GLN A 129 -9.44 -5.84 -14.85
C GLN A 129 -8.29 -5.18 -14.06
N LEU A 130 -8.63 -4.35 -13.08
CA LEU A 130 -7.70 -3.63 -12.19
C LEU A 130 -7.51 -4.31 -10.82
N ASN A 131 -7.95 -5.57 -10.69
CA ASN A 131 -8.01 -6.30 -9.43
C ASN A 131 -6.83 -7.26 -9.20
N THR A 132 -5.77 -7.18 -10.02
CA THR A 132 -4.59 -8.04 -9.87
C THR A 132 -3.37 -7.50 -10.62
N GLY A 133 -2.19 -7.81 -10.10
CA GLY A 133 -0.92 -7.61 -10.77
C GLY A 133 -0.64 -6.15 -11.15
N ARG A 134 0.11 -5.98 -12.23
CA ARG A 134 0.50 -4.67 -12.77
C ARG A 134 -0.57 -4.15 -13.72
N VAL A 135 -0.90 -2.88 -13.60
CA VAL A 135 -2.00 -2.21 -14.30
C VAL A 135 -1.58 -0.85 -14.83
N LEU A 136 -2.30 -0.37 -15.84
CA LEU A 136 -2.25 0.99 -16.38
C LEU A 136 -3.54 1.70 -16.01
N ILE A 137 -3.43 2.86 -15.36
CA ILE A 137 -4.57 3.64 -14.86
C ILE A 137 -4.50 5.02 -15.51
N ALA A 138 -5.60 5.41 -16.18
CA ALA A 138 -5.82 6.77 -16.64
C ALA A 138 -7.09 7.30 -15.99
N SER A 139 -7.06 8.57 -15.55
CA SER A 139 -8.24 9.23 -15.00
C SER A 139 -8.42 10.61 -15.59
N ARG A 140 -9.68 11.08 -15.61
CA ARG A 140 -10.01 12.46 -15.95
C ARG A 140 -10.82 13.07 -14.82
N SER A 141 -10.31 14.17 -14.27
CA SER A 141 -10.96 14.89 -13.17
C SER A 141 -11.21 14.00 -11.94
N GLY A 142 -10.27 13.12 -11.63
CA GLY A 142 -10.36 12.18 -10.51
C GLY A 142 -11.09 10.87 -10.82
N GLU A 143 -11.78 10.75 -11.96
CA GLU A 143 -12.52 9.52 -12.30
C GLU A 143 -11.76 8.65 -13.29
N VAL A 144 -11.59 7.37 -12.94
CA VAL A 144 -10.89 6.36 -13.74
C VAL A 144 -11.62 6.14 -15.07
N LEU A 145 -10.87 6.22 -16.15
CA LEU A 145 -11.37 6.00 -17.50
C LEU A 145 -11.47 4.50 -17.77
N LEU A 146 -12.69 4.05 -18.06
CA LEU A 146 -12.99 2.68 -18.50
C LEU A 146 -12.82 2.54 -20.02
N CYS A 147 -13.44 1.53 -20.62
CA CYS A 147 -13.38 1.25 -22.06
C CYS A 147 -11.96 0.99 -22.58
N GLY A 148 -11.12 0.32 -21.78
CA GLY A 148 -9.75 -0.07 -22.15
C GLY A 148 -8.70 1.03 -21.97
N ALA A 149 -9.08 2.25 -21.59
CA ALA A 149 -8.10 3.30 -21.27
C ALA A 149 -7.32 2.97 -19.99
N SER A 150 -7.96 2.29 -19.05
CA SER A 150 -7.32 1.63 -17.90
C SER A 150 -7.49 0.12 -18.01
N GLY A 151 -6.51 -0.63 -17.51
CA GLY A 151 -6.56 -2.09 -17.54
C GLY A 151 -5.25 -2.77 -17.14
N PRO A 152 -5.13 -4.08 -17.36
CA PRO A 152 -3.92 -4.82 -17.05
C PRO A 152 -2.75 -4.30 -17.89
N TYR A 153 -1.55 -4.40 -17.33
CA TYR A 153 -0.35 -4.04 -18.06
C TYR A 153 -0.14 -5.01 -19.24
N THR A 154 -0.33 -4.51 -20.45
CA THR A 154 0.00 -5.20 -21.70
C THR A 154 0.94 -4.34 -22.52
N SER A 155 1.77 -4.96 -23.36
CA SER A 155 2.68 -4.22 -24.24
C SER A 155 1.95 -3.27 -25.18
N GLU A 156 0.74 -3.66 -25.63
CA GLU A 156 -0.10 -2.83 -26.49
C GLU A 156 -0.59 -1.57 -25.75
N LEU A 157 -1.22 -1.71 -24.58
CA LEU A 157 -1.72 -0.56 -23.82
C LEU A 157 -0.57 0.34 -23.32
N ALA A 158 0.54 -0.26 -22.89
CA ALA A 158 1.74 0.49 -22.50
C ALA A 158 2.28 1.32 -23.69
N SER A 159 2.25 0.78 -24.90
CA SER A 159 2.67 1.51 -26.10
C SER A 159 1.79 2.73 -26.38
N PHE A 160 0.47 2.65 -26.12
CA PHE A 160 -0.43 3.80 -26.24
C PHE A 160 -0.08 4.89 -25.23
N TYR A 161 0.22 4.54 -23.97
CA TYR A 161 0.62 5.51 -22.95
C TYR A 161 1.94 6.20 -23.32
N VAL A 162 2.97 5.43 -23.70
CA VAL A 162 4.27 5.96 -24.12
C VAL A 162 4.15 6.88 -25.33
N GLN A 163 3.42 6.45 -26.38
CA GLN A 163 3.19 7.28 -27.57
C GLN A 163 2.46 8.59 -27.22
N THR A 164 1.48 8.51 -26.32
CA THR A 164 0.67 9.67 -25.94
C THR A 164 1.48 10.68 -25.14
N TYR A 165 2.24 10.24 -24.13
CA TYR A 165 2.83 11.16 -23.14
C TYR A 165 4.31 11.41 -23.30
N GLU A 166 5.10 10.43 -23.75
CA GLU A 166 6.56 10.51 -23.74
C GLU A 166 7.12 10.86 -25.12
N GLN A 167 6.53 10.32 -26.19
CA GLN A 167 6.99 10.64 -27.55
C GLN A 167 6.73 12.10 -27.94
N ARG A 168 5.78 12.79 -27.30
CA ARG A 168 5.58 14.24 -27.48
C ARG A 168 6.62 15.11 -26.79
N THR A 169 7.28 14.61 -25.74
CA THR A 169 8.38 15.34 -25.08
C THR A 169 9.71 15.23 -25.83
N ALA A 170 9.81 14.32 -26.80
CA ALA A 170 11.04 14.07 -27.57
C ALA A 170 11.18 14.92 -28.86
N SER A 171 10.22 15.79 -29.18
CA SER A 171 10.34 16.74 -30.29
C SER A 171 10.98 18.05 -29.79
N PRO A 172 12.29 18.29 -29.99
CA PRO A 172 12.85 19.62 -29.82
C PRO A 172 12.22 20.54 -30.87
N THR A 173 11.64 21.64 -30.42
CA THR A 173 11.36 22.82 -31.25
C THR A 173 12.59 23.14 -32.09
N SER A 174 12.44 23.07 -33.41
CA SER A 174 13.41 23.60 -34.38
C SER A 174 13.40 25.12 -34.39
#